data_AF-A0A2N2KGC6-F1
#
_entry.id   AF-A0A2N2KGC6-F1
#
_cell.length_a   1.000
_cell.length_b   1.000
_cell.length_c   1.000
_cell.angle_alpha   90.00
_cell.angle_beta   90.00
_cell.angle_gamma   90.00
#
_symmetry.space_group_name_H-M   'P 1'
#
loop_
_entity.id
_entity.type
_entity.pdbx_description
1 polymer ?
#
loop_
_entity_poly.entity_id
_entity_poly.type
_entity_poly.pdbx_seq_one_letter_code
_entity_poly.pdbx_strand_id
1 'polypeptide(L)'
;MPSLPPLDIKKKINYAPHVVILGAGASMAAFPNGDLFGRKLPLMRNIIEIVGLEPLLKSYGVRSGYEDFESVYSNLADSGGYDNLQAGLEDRIRSYFSSLRMPPETTIYDLLLLSLREKDVIATFNWDPFLAEAFKRNRIIKNLPVILFLHGNVDAGACLEHRTKGFLEHRCSVCDRPLEPTPLLFPVKRKDYTSNPFIKNEWDELQWYLEHAYLITIFGYGAPSTDVEARNLILNKWEVNKTRDLAEIEIIDIRPREEVEANWSEFFVRQHYGIFNSIDQSLSFMYVRRSCEAFAMATLQQAPWKENRYPISRIPEDIHEWLRPLLEEEIAGQLTGDPCRMIIPVSERIQG
;
A
#
# COMPACT_ATOMS: atom_id res chain seq x y z
N MET A 1 -13.05 -28.71 -3.64
CA MET A 1 -12.56 -28.72 -2.25
C MET A 1 -11.59 -27.57 -2.10
N PRO A 2 -11.65 -26.81 -1.00
CA PRO A 2 -10.68 -25.74 -0.75
C PRO A 2 -9.27 -26.32 -0.68
N SER A 3 -8.29 -25.59 -1.19
CA SER A 3 -6.88 -25.97 -1.07
C SER A 3 -6.30 -25.37 0.21
N LEU A 4 -5.51 -26.16 0.93
CA LEU A 4 -4.76 -25.64 2.07
C LEU A 4 -3.73 -24.60 1.57
N PRO A 5 -3.48 -23.54 2.34
CA PRO A 5 -2.32 -22.69 2.07
C PRO A 5 -1.03 -23.52 2.18
N PRO A 6 0.07 -23.08 1.54
CA PRO A 6 1.37 -23.76 1.60
C PRO A 6 1.99 -23.56 3.00
N LEU A 7 1.47 -24.30 3.98
CA LEU A 7 1.91 -24.29 5.38
C LEU A 7 2.88 -25.44 5.63
N ASP A 8 4.13 -25.12 5.95
CA ASP A 8 5.08 -26.06 6.56
C ASP A 8 4.84 -26.09 8.07
N ILE A 9 4.11 -27.11 8.54
CA ILE A 9 3.74 -27.26 9.95
C ILE A 9 4.96 -27.44 10.86
N LYS A 10 6.04 -28.09 10.38
CA LYS A 10 7.24 -28.33 11.19
C LYS A 10 7.99 -27.02 11.43
N LYS A 11 8.15 -26.23 10.37
CA LYS A 11 8.80 -24.91 10.45
C LYS A 11 7.88 -23.81 10.97
N LYS A 12 6.57 -24.10 11.00
CA LYS A 12 5.46 -23.17 11.22
C LYS A 12 5.51 -21.96 10.28
N ILE A 13 5.80 -22.20 9.00
CA ILE A 13 5.90 -21.17 7.97
C ILE A 13 4.74 -21.32 6.99
N ASN A 14 4.03 -20.24 6.72
CA ASN A 14 3.07 -20.15 5.63
C ASN A 14 3.68 -19.35 4.47
N TYR A 15 3.91 -20.02 3.34
CA TYR A 15 4.52 -19.38 2.16
C TYR A 15 3.53 -18.55 1.34
N ALA A 16 2.22 -18.57 1.64
CA ALA A 16 1.27 -17.74 0.93
C ALA A 16 1.43 -16.26 1.30
N PRO A 17 1.31 -15.33 0.35
CA PRO A 17 1.42 -13.90 0.61
C PRO A 17 0.31 -13.33 1.49
N HIS A 18 0.66 -12.28 2.21
CA HIS A 18 -0.25 -11.23 2.64
C HIS A 18 -0.22 -10.11 1.58
N VAL A 19 -1.39 -9.80 1.02
CA VAL A 19 -1.57 -8.67 0.09
C VAL A 19 -2.13 -7.48 0.85
N VAL A 20 -1.48 -6.33 0.79
CA VAL A 20 -2.01 -5.07 1.32
C VAL A 20 -2.31 -4.10 0.18
N ILE A 21 -3.53 -3.58 0.11
CA ILE A 21 -3.98 -2.62 -0.90
C ILE A 21 -4.23 -1.27 -0.21
N LEU A 22 -3.52 -0.24 -0.67
CA LEU A 22 -3.53 1.10 -0.09
C LEU A 22 -4.22 2.11 -1.00
N GLY A 23 -5.12 2.90 -0.41
CA GLY A 23 -5.69 4.10 -1.04
C GLY A 23 -5.30 5.37 -0.31
N ALA A 24 -5.81 6.51 -0.78
CA ALA A 24 -5.43 7.84 -0.26
C ALA A 24 -5.76 8.02 1.22
N GLY A 25 -6.75 7.29 1.75
CA GLY A 25 -7.08 7.27 3.17
C GLY A 25 -5.94 6.73 4.05
N ALA A 26 -5.07 5.86 3.52
CA ALA A 26 -3.91 5.36 4.24
C ALA A 26 -2.88 6.49 4.47
N SER A 27 -2.64 7.34 3.46
CA SER A 27 -1.76 8.50 3.60
C SER A 27 -2.34 9.50 4.59
N MET A 28 -3.66 9.74 4.56
CA MET A 28 -4.35 10.59 5.53
C MET A 28 -4.23 10.06 6.97
N ALA A 29 -4.34 8.74 7.16
CA ALA A 29 -4.18 8.10 8.46
C ALA A 29 -2.73 8.18 8.96
N ALA A 30 -1.74 8.01 8.06
CA ALA A 30 -0.32 8.09 8.40
C ALA A 30 0.14 9.53 8.69
N PHE A 31 -0.48 10.53 8.05
CA PHE A 31 -0.10 11.94 8.10
C PHE A 31 -1.32 12.85 8.34
N PRO A 32 -1.98 12.74 9.51
CA PRO A 32 -3.25 13.44 9.77
C PRO A 32 -3.11 14.97 9.76
N ASN A 33 -1.91 15.48 10.02
CA ASN A 33 -1.61 16.91 10.06
C ASN A 33 -0.86 17.40 8.80
N GLY A 34 -0.74 16.56 7.76
CA GLY A 34 0.05 16.85 6.57
C GLY A 34 1.48 16.31 6.64
N ASP A 35 2.28 16.68 5.64
CA ASP A 35 3.68 16.28 5.50
C ASP A 35 4.59 16.97 6.55
N LEU A 36 5.90 16.69 6.50
CA LEU A 36 6.91 17.29 7.37
C LEU A 36 6.87 18.85 7.40
N PHE A 37 6.45 19.48 6.31
CA PHE A 37 6.38 20.94 6.17
C PHE A 37 4.96 21.49 6.38
N GLY A 38 4.02 20.68 6.87
CA GLY A 38 2.63 21.04 7.09
C GLY A 38 1.81 21.18 5.80
N ARG A 39 2.28 20.65 4.67
CA ARG A 39 1.50 20.60 3.43
C ARG A 39 0.38 19.58 3.58
N LYS A 40 -0.83 19.98 3.17
CA LYS A 40 -2.00 19.12 3.24
C LYS A 40 -1.93 18.01 2.19
N LEU A 41 -2.52 16.86 2.51
CA LEU A 41 -2.64 15.76 1.57
C LEU A 41 -3.95 15.90 0.78
N PRO A 42 -3.88 16.00 -0.56
CA PRO A 42 -5.08 16.10 -1.39
C PRO A 42 -5.79 14.75 -1.51
N LEU A 43 -7.12 14.80 -1.45
CA LEU A 43 -8.02 13.75 -1.89
C LEU A 43 -8.64 14.17 -3.23
N MET A 44 -9.21 13.23 -3.99
CA MET A 44 -9.80 13.55 -5.30
C MET A 44 -10.84 14.68 -5.22
N ARG A 45 -11.63 14.74 -4.14
CA ARG A 45 -12.67 15.78 -3.92
C ARG A 45 -12.15 17.19 -3.64
N ASN A 46 -10.88 17.36 -3.29
CA ASN A 46 -10.31 18.66 -2.92
C ASN A 46 -8.90 18.91 -3.52
N ILE A 47 -8.50 18.09 -4.49
CA ILE A 47 -7.19 18.20 -5.15
C ILE A 47 -7.02 19.54 -5.86
N ILE A 48 -8.08 20.07 -6.48
CA ILE A 48 -8.04 21.37 -7.17
C ILE A 48 -7.68 22.50 -6.19
N GLU A 49 -8.31 22.51 -5.02
CA GLU A 49 -8.07 23.51 -3.98
C GLU A 49 -6.64 23.37 -3.41
N ILE A 50 -6.30 22.16 -2.95
CA ILE A 50 -5.05 21.92 -2.21
C ILE A 50 -3.82 22.10 -3.10
N VAL A 51 -3.87 21.63 -4.35
CA VAL A 51 -2.76 21.78 -5.31
C VAL A 51 -2.72 23.19 -5.92
N GLY A 52 -3.80 23.97 -5.79
CA GLY A 52 -3.89 25.31 -6.35
C GLY A 52 -4.05 25.32 -7.88
N LEU A 53 -4.92 24.44 -8.40
CA LEU A 53 -5.18 24.29 -9.83
C LEU A 53 -6.20 25.33 -10.37
N GLU A 54 -6.98 25.97 -9.49
CA GLU A 54 -8.03 26.90 -9.91
C GLU A 54 -7.57 28.03 -10.84
N PRO A 55 -6.44 28.73 -10.60
CA PRO A 55 -6.04 29.83 -11.49
C PRO A 55 -5.77 29.36 -12.92
N LEU A 56 -5.23 28.14 -13.06
CA LEU A 56 -4.97 27.52 -14.35
C LEU A 56 -6.29 27.10 -15.02
N LEU A 57 -7.20 26.46 -14.29
CA LEU A 57 -8.52 26.09 -14.82
C LEU A 57 -9.31 27.33 -15.29
N LYS A 58 -9.29 28.41 -14.49
CA LYS A 58 -9.95 29.69 -14.79
C LYS A 58 -9.40 30.36 -16.05
N SER A 59 -8.09 30.29 -16.32
CA SER A 59 -7.49 30.89 -17.53
C SER A 59 -7.95 30.21 -18.82
N TYR A 60 -8.44 28.98 -18.73
CA TYR A 60 -9.04 28.21 -19.84
C TYR A 60 -10.57 28.17 -19.79
N GLY A 61 -11.21 28.99 -18.95
CA GLY A 61 -12.67 29.15 -18.92
C GLY A 61 -13.44 28.13 -18.06
N VAL A 62 -12.75 27.20 -17.38
CA VAL A 62 -13.38 26.29 -16.42
C VAL A 62 -13.57 27.04 -15.09
N ARG A 63 -14.82 27.16 -14.62
CA ARG A 63 -15.18 28.01 -13.46
C ARG A 63 -15.98 27.29 -12.36
N SER A 64 -16.35 26.03 -12.55
CA SER A 64 -17.21 25.25 -11.63
C SER A 64 -16.88 23.76 -11.71
N GLY A 65 -17.42 22.95 -10.79
CA GLY A 65 -17.25 21.50 -10.76
C GLY A 65 -15.96 21.03 -10.09
N TYR A 66 -15.36 21.86 -9.23
CA TYR A 66 -14.04 21.57 -8.63
C TYR A 66 -14.07 20.46 -7.58
N GLU A 67 -15.26 20.14 -7.07
CA GLU A 67 -15.51 19.03 -6.16
C GLU A 67 -15.40 17.65 -6.82
N ASP A 68 -15.45 17.59 -8.16
CA ASP A 68 -15.35 16.37 -8.95
C ASP A 68 -14.22 16.50 -10.00
N PHE A 69 -12.99 16.38 -9.51
CA PHE A 69 -11.80 16.46 -10.35
C PHE A 69 -11.79 15.38 -11.45
N GLU A 70 -12.32 14.18 -11.19
CA GLU A 70 -12.38 13.10 -12.18
C GLU A 70 -13.24 13.50 -13.38
N SER A 71 -14.42 14.08 -13.15
CA SER A 71 -15.27 14.59 -14.23
C SER A 71 -14.61 15.74 -14.98
N VAL A 72 -14.00 16.69 -14.26
CA VAL A 72 -13.28 17.82 -14.89
C VAL A 72 -12.17 17.31 -15.80
N TYR A 73 -11.34 16.39 -15.30
CA TYR A 73 -10.22 15.85 -16.04
C TYR A 73 -10.66 14.99 -17.23
N SER A 74 -11.66 14.12 -17.04
CA SER A 74 -12.21 13.29 -18.11
C SER A 74 -12.73 14.13 -19.28
N ASN A 75 -13.44 15.22 -19.00
CA ASN A 75 -13.95 16.10 -20.05
C ASN A 75 -12.82 16.80 -20.83
N LEU A 76 -11.71 17.13 -20.16
CA LEU A 76 -10.53 17.70 -20.82
C LEU A 76 -9.85 16.67 -21.74
N ALA A 77 -9.67 15.44 -21.25
CA ALA A 77 -9.07 14.35 -22.03
C ALA A 77 -9.92 13.97 -23.26
N ASP A 78 -11.24 13.90 -23.11
CA ASP A 78 -12.16 13.48 -24.18
C ASP A 78 -12.32 14.55 -25.29
N SER A 79 -12.12 15.83 -24.97
CA SER A 79 -12.38 16.94 -25.90
C SER A 79 -11.25 17.21 -26.90
N GLY A 80 -10.05 16.63 -26.70
CA GLY A 80 -8.96 16.63 -27.68
C GLY A 80 -8.42 18.00 -28.12
N GLY A 81 -8.71 19.07 -27.35
CA GLY A 81 -8.40 20.46 -27.71
C GLY A 81 -7.67 21.26 -26.63
N TYR A 82 -7.24 20.60 -25.55
CA TYR A 82 -6.70 21.25 -24.34
C TYR A 82 -5.36 20.67 -23.87
N ASP A 83 -4.53 20.16 -24.79
CA ASP A 83 -3.25 19.49 -24.47
C ASP A 83 -2.35 20.33 -23.55
N ASN A 84 -2.25 21.65 -23.79
CA ASN A 84 -1.46 22.56 -22.95
C ASN A 84 -2.03 22.71 -21.53
N LEU A 85 -3.36 22.72 -21.38
CA LEU A 85 -3.99 22.75 -20.07
C LEU A 85 -3.79 21.42 -19.36
N GLN A 86 -3.98 20.30 -20.06
CA GLN A 86 -3.76 18.97 -19.50
C GLN A 86 -2.32 18.83 -18.99
N ALA A 87 -1.32 19.07 -19.84
CA ALA A 87 0.09 19.04 -19.44
C ALA A 87 0.36 19.97 -18.24
N GLY A 88 -0.19 21.19 -18.25
CA GLY A 88 -0.04 22.13 -17.13
C GLY A 88 -0.69 21.67 -15.82
N LEU A 89 -1.79 20.90 -15.87
CA LEU A 89 -2.40 20.28 -14.69
C LEU A 89 -1.54 19.13 -14.19
N GLU A 90 -1.13 18.23 -15.09
CA GLU A 90 -0.30 17.06 -14.76
C GLU A 90 1.02 17.50 -14.11
N ASP A 91 1.68 18.52 -14.66
CA ASP A 91 2.93 19.08 -14.13
C ASP A 91 2.75 19.68 -12.73
N ARG A 92 1.66 20.44 -12.49
CA ARG A 92 1.38 21.04 -11.18
C ARG A 92 1.08 19.97 -10.13
N ILE A 93 0.30 18.95 -10.50
CA ILE A 93 -0.02 17.82 -9.63
C ILE A 93 1.25 17.05 -9.28
N ARG A 94 2.04 16.66 -10.29
CA ARG A 94 3.31 15.95 -10.08
C ARG A 94 4.25 16.77 -9.20
N SER A 95 4.41 18.06 -9.48
CA SER A 95 5.27 18.96 -8.69
C SER A 95 4.82 19.04 -7.23
N TYR A 96 3.52 19.17 -6.98
CA TYR A 96 2.97 19.21 -5.63
C TYR A 96 3.28 17.92 -4.85
N PHE A 97 2.92 16.76 -5.40
CA PHE A 97 3.17 15.47 -4.75
C PHE A 97 4.68 15.19 -4.59
N SER A 98 5.51 15.53 -5.58
CA SER A 98 6.96 15.37 -5.51
C SER A 98 7.60 16.25 -4.44
N SER A 99 6.90 17.30 -3.98
CA SER A 99 7.39 18.18 -2.92
C SER A 99 7.12 17.67 -1.50
N LEU A 100 6.18 16.73 -1.35
CA LEU A 100 5.79 16.17 -0.05
C LEU A 100 6.95 15.40 0.58
N ARG A 101 7.13 15.51 1.89
CA ARG A 101 8.18 14.78 2.62
C ARG A 101 7.66 14.13 3.89
N MET A 102 8.11 12.91 4.15
CA MET A 102 7.82 12.19 5.38
C MET A 102 8.62 12.79 6.57
N PRO A 103 8.04 12.87 7.77
CA PRO A 103 8.75 13.22 8.99
C PRO A 103 9.82 12.19 9.38
N PRO A 104 10.84 12.58 10.18
CA PRO A 104 11.86 11.66 10.66
C PRO A 104 11.32 10.61 11.63
N GLU A 105 10.21 10.88 12.32
CA GLU A 105 9.62 9.92 13.26
C GLU A 105 8.99 8.71 12.56
N THR A 106 8.88 7.59 13.29
CA THR A 106 8.16 6.39 12.86
C THR A 106 6.72 6.71 12.50
N THR A 107 6.30 6.30 11.30
CA THR A 107 4.96 6.47 10.74
C THR A 107 4.27 5.12 10.56
N ILE A 108 3.00 5.14 10.22
CA ILE A 108 2.25 3.92 9.86
C ILE A 108 2.89 3.20 8.67
N TYR A 109 3.48 3.90 7.70
CA TYR A 109 4.11 3.24 6.55
C TYR A 109 5.39 2.50 6.91
N ASP A 110 6.16 2.95 7.90
CA ASP A 110 7.27 2.15 8.42
C ASP A 110 6.78 0.88 9.07
N LEU A 111 5.80 1.01 9.97
CA LEU A 111 5.25 -0.12 10.70
C LEU A 111 4.58 -1.12 9.75
N LEU A 112 3.92 -0.65 8.68
CA LEU A 112 3.35 -1.51 7.67
C LEU A 112 4.41 -2.26 6.85
N LEU A 113 5.47 -1.58 6.42
CA LEU A 113 6.57 -2.22 5.70
C LEU A 113 7.28 -3.27 6.56
N LEU A 114 7.54 -2.90 7.82
CA LEU A 114 8.22 -3.75 8.78
C LEU A 114 7.35 -4.91 9.27
N SER A 115 6.03 -4.83 9.10
CA SER A 115 5.09 -5.89 9.52
C SER A 115 4.99 -7.04 8.53
N LEU A 116 5.56 -6.86 7.35
CA LEU A 116 5.48 -7.78 6.22
C LEU A 116 6.87 -8.28 5.82
N ARG A 117 6.91 -9.36 5.03
CA ARG A 117 8.15 -10.02 4.58
C ARG A 117 8.27 -10.00 3.07
N GLU A 118 9.41 -10.47 2.54
CA GLU A 118 9.68 -10.56 1.09
C GLU A 118 8.64 -11.36 0.29
N LYS A 119 7.94 -12.30 0.95
CA LYS A 119 6.85 -13.06 0.32
C LYS A 119 5.56 -12.26 0.16
N ASP A 120 5.45 -11.11 0.82
CA ASP A 120 4.24 -10.29 0.90
C ASP A 120 4.33 -9.10 -0.08
N VAL A 121 3.20 -8.43 -0.30
CA VAL A 121 3.13 -7.30 -1.23
C VAL A 121 2.28 -6.16 -0.67
N ILE A 122 2.72 -4.92 -0.94
CA ILE A 122 1.94 -3.71 -0.73
C ILE A 122 1.68 -3.08 -2.09
N ALA A 123 0.43 -3.10 -2.56
CA ALA A 123 0.00 -2.40 -3.74
C ALA A 123 -0.69 -1.09 -3.37
N THR A 124 -0.28 0.03 -3.98
CA THR A 124 -0.82 1.35 -3.66
C THR A 124 -1.34 2.08 -4.89
N PHE A 125 -2.45 2.78 -4.72
CA PHE A 125 -3.00 3.73 -5.67
C PHE A 125 -2.44 5.16 -5.48
N ASN A 126 -1.59 5.37 -4.47
CA ASN A 126 -1.18 6.69 -4.04
C ASN A 126 0.01 7.22 -4.87
N TRP A 127 -0.11 8.46 -5.33
CA TRP A 127 0.98 9.15 -6.02
C TRP A 127 2.01 9.76 -5.08
N ASP A 128 1.68 9.95 -3.79
CA ASP A 128 2.57 10.56 -2.80
C ASP A 128 3.83 9.71 -2.53
N PRO A 129 4.96 10.32 -2.12
CA PRO A 129 6.23 9.61 -2.02
C PRO A 129 6.36 8.79 -0.72
N PHE A 130 5.39 8.83 0.19
CA PHE A 130 5.65 8.42 1.58
C PHE A 130 5.98 6.93 1.73
N LEU A 131 5.30 6.04 0.99
CA LEU A 131 5.61 4.62 1.02
C LEU A 131 7.03 4.34 0.45
N ALA A 132 7.41 5.06 -0.61
CA ALA A 132 8.75 4.96 -1.20
C ALA A 132 9.82 5.47 -0.22
N GLU A 133 9.60 6.62 0.42
CA GLU A 133 10.49 7.18 1.44
C GLU A 133 10.63 6.25 2.66
N ALA A 134 9.52 5.68 3.12
CA ALA A 134 9.52 4.67 4.19
C ALA A 134 10.34 3.43 3.80
N PHE A 135 10.18 2.92 2.58
CA PHE A 135 10.98 1.80 2.10
C PHE A 135 12.48 2.14 2.08
N LYS A 136 12.83 3.30 1.51
CA LYS A 136 14.23 3.75 1.40
C LYS A 136 14.93 3.83 2.74
N ARG A 137 14.26 4.32 3.80
CA ARG A 137 14.87 4.42 5.14
C ARG A 137 14.91 3.09 5.89
N ASN A 138 13.97 2.18 5.61
CA ASN A 138 13.92 0.85 6.24
C ASN A 138 14.73 -0.22 5.49
N ARG A 139 15.38 0.11 4.37
CA ARG A 139 16.15 -0.83 3.51
C ARG A 139 17.28 -1.61 4.20
N ILE A 140 17.67 -1.20 5.42
CA ILE A 140 18.60 -1.98 6.25
C ILE A 140 18.04 -3.36 6.59
N ILE A 141 16.70 -3.47 6.64
CA ILE A 141 15.98 -4.73 6.68
C ILE A 141 15.91 -5.27 5.25
N LYS A 142 16.62 -6.37 4.95
CA LYS A 142 16.74 -6.88 3.57
C LYS A 142 15.47 -7.56 3.04
N ASN A 143 14.65 -8.14 3.91
CA ASN A 143 13.51 -8.98 3.53
C ASN A 143 12.18 -8.21 3.70
N LEU A 144 12.11 -7.02 3.09
CA LEU A 144 10.92 -6.18 3.02
C LEU A 144 9.94 -6.68 1.94
N PRO A 145 8.64 -6.37 2.03
CA PRO A 145 7.67 -6.74 1.01
C PRO A 145 7.94 -6.06 -0.34
N VAL A 146 7.39 -6.65 -1.40
CA VAL A 146 7.34 -5.99 -2.72
C VAL A 146 6.38 -4.81 -2.65
N ILE A 147 6.73 -3.69 -3.28
CA ILE A 147 5.82 -2.54 -3.45
C ILE A 147 5.38 -2.45 -4.90
N LEU A 148 4.07 -2.28 -5.10
CA LEU A 148 3.45 -2.06 -6.41
C LEU A 148 2.78 -0.70 -6.50
N PHE A 149 3.10 0.09 -7.53
CA PHE A 149 2.53 1.43 -7.73
C PHE A 149 1.48 1.40 -8.86
N LEU A 150 0.24 1.04 -8.51
CA LEU A 150 -0.84 0.73 -9.47
C LEU A 150 -1.25 1.91 -10.36
N HIS A 151 -1.09 3.15 -9.87
CA HIS A 151 -1.32 4.39 -10.61
C HIS A 151 -0.02 5.16 -10.88
N GLY A 152 1.12 4.49 -10.74
CA GLY A 152 2.44 5.13 -10.70
C GLY A 152 2.64 5.97 -9.46
N ASN A 153 3.82 6.58 -9.35
CA ASN A 153 4.22 7.30 -8.15
C ASN A 153 5.27 8.36 -8.49
N VAL A 154 5.26 9.46 -7.74
CA VAL A 154 6.20 10.57 -7.99
C VAL A 154 7.65 10.22 -7.69
N ASP A 155 7.91 9.18 -6.92
CA ASP A 155 9.24 8.76 -6.49
C ASP A 155 9.69 7.41 -7.11
N ALA A 156 8.79 6.75 -7.84
CA ALA A 156 9.09 5.52 -8.57
C ALA A 156 9.70 5.82 -9.94
N GLY A 157 10.72 5.04 -10.30
CA GLY A 157 11.40 5.10 -11.59
C GLY A 157 11.49 3.73 -12.26
N ALA A 158 11.58 3.72 -13.59
CA ALA A 158 11.72 2.52 -14.38
C ALA A 158 12.71 2.68 -15.54
N CYS A 159 13.32 1.56 -15.95
CA CYS A 159 14.02 1.44 -17.23
C CYS A 159 13.26 0.42 -18.07
N LEU A 160 12.48 0.92 -19.05
CA LEU A 160 11.64 0.06 -19.89
C LEU A 160 12.45 -0.84 -20.83
N GLU A 161 13.64 -0.39 -21.23
CA GLU A 161 14.57 -1.18 -22.07
C GLU A 161 14.98 -2.49 -21.39
N HIS A 162 15.31 -2.44 -20.09
CA HIS A 162 15.77 -3.58 -19.30
C HIS A 162 14.72 -4.13 -18.33
N ARG A 163 13.48 -3.61 -18.40
CA ARG A 163 12.33 -4.02 -17.57
C ARG A 163 12.65 -4.08 -16.08
N THR A 164 13.34 -3.06 -15.59
CA THR A 164 13.67 -2.93 -14.16
C THR A 164 13.01 -1.69 -13.57
N LYS A 165 12.57 -1.80 -12.31
CA LYS A 165 11.98 -0.71 -11.53
C LYS A 165 12.81 -0.44 -10.28
N GLY A 166 12.68 0.77 -9.77
CA GLY A 166 13.32 1.23 -8.55
C GLY A 166 12.79 2.61 -8.18
N PHE A 167 13.63 3.41 -7.55
CA PHE A 167 13.31 4.80 -7.21
C PHE A 167 14.06 5.76 -8.13
N LEU A 168 13.57 6.99 -8.25
CA LEU A 168 14.13 7.98 -9.17
C LEU A 168 15.62 8.30 -8.95
N GLU A 169 16.15 8.16 -7.74
CA GLU A 169 17.58 8.34 -7.46
C GLU A 169 18.44 7.16 -7.92
N HIS A 170 17.85 6.04 -8.31
CA HIS A 170 18.56 4.85 -8.75
C HIS A 170 18.94 4.93 -10.24
N ARG A 171 19.88 4.06 -10.61
CA ARG A 171 20.28 3.81 -11.99
C ARG A 171 19.95 2.36 -12.33
N CYS A 172 19.68 2.10 -13.60
CA CYS A 172 19.44 0.76 -14.09
C CYS A 172 20.67 -0.12 -13.83
N SER A 173 20.48 -1.30 -13.23
CA SER A 173 21.58 -2.24 -12.95
C SER A 173 22.22 -2.84 -14.21
N VAL A 174 21.61 -2.67 -15.39
CA VAL A 174 22.08 -3.24 -16.66
C VAL A 174 22.72 -2.18 -17.55
N CYS A 175 22.02 -1.09 -17.89
CA CYS A 175 22.58 -0.04 -18.74
C CYS A 175 23.14 1.16 -18.01
N ASP A 176 23.03 1.19 -16.67
CA ASP A 176 23.56 2.27 -15.83
C ASP A 176 22.97 3.65 -16.15
N ARG A 177 21.88 3.75 -16.93
CA ARG A 177 21.16 5.02 -17.12
C ARG A 177 20.29 5.34 -15.89
N PRO A 178 20.10 6.62 -15.53
CA PRO A 178 19.10 7.00 -14.52
C PRO A 178 17.74 6.39 -14.85
N LEU A 179 17.01 5.96 -13.82
CA LEU A 179 15.65 5.49 -14.03
C LEU A 179 14.75 6.65 -14.45
N GLU A 180 13.85 6.40 -15.39
CA GLU A 180 12.90 7.41 -15.88
C GLU A 180 11.67 7.46 -14.98
N PRO A 181 11.07 8.65 -14.77
CA PRO A 181 9.83 8.78 -14.00
C PRO A 181 8.71 7.91 -14.53
N THR A 182 8.03 7.22 -13.61
CA THR A 182 6.81 6.48 -13.96
C THR A 182 5.67 7.46 -14.29
N PRO A 183 4.74 7.10 -15.19
CA PRO A 183 3.56 7.91 -15.45
C PRO A 183 2.69 8.00 -14.19
N LEU A 184 1.93 9.08 -14.03
CA LEU A 184 0.83 9.09 -13.06
C LEU A 184 -0.46 8.80 -13.84
N LEU A 185 -1.21 7.78 -13.42
CA LEU A 185 -2.51 7.50 -14.01
C LEU A 185 -3.56 8.46 -13.43
N PHE A 186 -3.93 9.47 -14.21
CA PHE A 186 -4.95 10.45 -13.83
C PHE A 186 -6.37 9.85 -13.85
N PRO A 187 -7.29 10.38 -13.02
CA PRO A 187 -8.64 9.86 -12.91
C PRO A 187 -9.44 10.21 -14.16
N VAL A 188 -9.57 9.24 -15.06
CA VAL A 188 -10.45 9.27 -16.23
C VAL A 188 -11.54 8.21 -16.08
N LYS A 189 -12.70 8.42 -16.70
CA LYS A 189 -13.85 7.48 -16.65
C LYS A 189 -13.52 6.05 -17.10
N ARG A 190 -12.51 5.86 -17.96
CA ARG A 190 -12.04 4.55 -18.43
C ARG A 190 -10.52 4.48 -18.30
N LYS A 191 -10.01 3.68 -17.37
CA LYS A 191 -8.59 3.62 -17.07
C LYS A 191 -7.96 2.46 -17.81
N ASP A 192 -7.08 2.78 -18.76
CA ASP A 192 -6.32 1.74 -19.45
C ASP A 192 -5.06 1.36 -18.64
N TYR A 193 -5.21 0.38 -17.76
CA TYR A 193 -4.12 -0.23 -16.98
C TYR A 193 -3.13 -1.04 -17.84
N THR A 194 -3.39 -1.23 -19.13
CA THR A 194 -2.61 -2.11 -20.01
C THR A 194 -1.72 -1.35 -21.00
N SER A 195 -2.05 -0.09 -21.27
CA SER A 195 -1.34 0.77 -22.24
C SER A 195 0.12 1.03 -21.89
N ASN A 196 0.42 1.27 -20.61
CA ASN A 196 1.76 1.57 -20.15
C ASN A 196 2.46 0.31 -19.62
N PRO A 197 3.65 -0.08 -20.13
CA PRO A 197 4.32 -1.30 -19.71
C PRO A 197 4.65 -1.38 -18.22
N PHE A 198 4.98 -0.26 -17.58
CA PHE A 198 5.23 -0.22 -16.14
C PHE A 198 3.95 -0.52 -15.38
N ILE A 199 2.89 0.26 -15.61
CA ILE A 199 1.59 0.08 -14.95
C ILE A 199 1.06 -1.34 -15.15
N LYS A 200 1.12 -1.84 -16.39
CA LYS A 200 0.67 -3.19 -16.71
C LYS A 200 1.40 -4.23 -15.85
N ASN A 201 2.73 -4.10 -15.70
CA ASN A 201 3.51 -5.02 -14.86
C ASN A 201 3.11 -4.95 -13.39
N GLU A 202 2.85 -3.75 -12.84
CA GLU A 202 2.38 -3.62 -11.46
C GLU A 202 1.04 -4.35 -11.23
N TRP A 203 0.12 -4.26 -12.20
CA TRP A 203 -1.15 -4.99 -12.14
C TRP A 203 -0.99 -6.49 -12.38
N ASP A 204 -0.12 -6.93 -13.29
CA ASP A 204 0.17 -8.34 -13.51
C ASP A 204 0.76 -8.99 -12.24
N GLU A 205 1.69 -8.31 -11.56
CA GLU A 205 2.26 -8.75 -10.28
C GLU A 205 1.18 -8.84 -9.19
N LEU A 206 0.34 -7.80 -9.02
CA LEU A 206 -0.74 -7.83 -8.04
C LEU A 206 -1.70 -8.99 -8.28
N GLN A 207 -2.07 -9.25 -9.54
CA GLN A 207 -2.94 -10.38 -9.90
C GLN A 207 -2.35 -11.72 -9.48
N TRP A 208 -1.04 -11.92 -9.70
CA TRP A 208 -0.36 -13.12 -9.25
C TRP A 208 -0.43 -13.24 -7.72
N TYR A 209 -0.15 -12.16 -6.98
CA TYR A 209 -0.24 -12.18 -5.52
C TYR A 209 -1.66 -12.49 -5.01
N LEU A 210 -2.70 -11.91 -5.61
CA LEU A 210 -4.10 -12.15 -5.25
C LEU A 210 -4.53 -13.60 -5.47
N GLU A 211 -4.05 -14.26 -6.53
CA GLU A 211 -4.34 -15.68 -6.81
C GLU A 211 -3.75 -16.63 -5.74
N HIS A 212 -2.72 -16.19 -5.02
CA HIS A 212 -1.98 -16.98 -4.04
C HIS A 212 -2.14 -16.49 -2.60
N ALA A 213 -2.79 -15.36 -2.39
CA ALA A 213 -2.94 -14.70 -1.09
C ALA A 213 -3.65 -15.58 -0.06
N TYR A 214 -3.16 -15.54 1.17
CA TYR A 214 -3.86 -16.11 2.34
C TYR A 214 -4.46 -15.05 3.25
N LEU A 215 -3.98 -13.81 3.14
CA LEU A 215 -4.54 -12.64 3.79
C LEU A 215 -4.59 -11.49 2.78
N ILE A 216 -5.67 -10.72 2.80
CA ILE A 216 -5.79 -9.47 2.05
C ILE A 216 -6.18 -8.36 3.04
N THR A 217 -5.40 -7.28 3.14
CA THR A 217 -5.77 -6.08 3.88
C THR A 217 -6.04 -4.94 2.91
N ILE A 218 -7.20 -4.30 3.01
CA ILE A 218 -7.52 -3.08 2.26
C ILE A 218 -7.54 -1.92 3.24
N PHE A 219 -6.66 -0.94 3.06
CA PHE A 219 -6.50 0.17 3.98
C PHE A 219 -6.66 1.53 3.30
N GLY A 220 -7.68 2.28 3.72
CA GLY A 220 -7.92 3.64 3.24
C GLY A 220 -8.26 3.73 1.75
N TYR A 221 -8.65 2.63 1.13
CA TYR A 221 -9.17 2.57 -0.23
C TYR A 221 -10.68 2.35 -0.17
N GLY A 222 -11.44 3.33 -0.64
CA GLY A 222 -12.91 3.28 -0.60
C GLY A 222 -13.55 2.47 -1.73
N ALA A 223 -12.78 2.08 -2.75
CA ALA A 223 -13.26 1.53 -4.02
C ALA A 223 -14.50 2.29 -4.55
N PRO A 224 -14.36 3.58 -4.88
CA PRO A 224 -15.48 4.38 -5.35
C PRO A 224 -16.12 3.76 -6.60
N SER A 225 -17.39 4.05 -6.84
CA SER A 225 -18.15 3.54 -7.99
C SER A 225 -17.53 3.88 -9.34
N THR A 226 -16.61 4.84 -9.39
CA THR A 226 -15.86 5.20 -10.60
C THR A 226 -14.64 4.30 -10.86
N ASP A 227 -14.20 3.48 -9.90
CA ASP A 227 -13.05 2.57 -10.04
C ASP A 227 -13.46 1.10 -10.27
N VAL A 228 -14.48 0.92 -11.11
CA VAL A 228 -15.07 -0.39 -11.44
C VAL A 228 -14.03 -1.36 -11.98
N GLU A 229 -13.13 -0.89 -12.85
CA GLU A 229 -12.13 -1.72 -13.51
C GLU A 229 -11.12 -2.30 -12.51
N ALA A 230 -10.61 -1.47 -11.58
CA ALA A 230 -9.71 -1.92 -10.52
C ALA A 230 -10.41 -2.94 -9.61
N ARG A 231 -11.63 -2.62 -9.17
CA ARG A 231 -12.42 -3.51 -8.29
C ARG A 231 -12.66 -4.87 -8.96
N ASN A 232 -13.11 -4.88 -10.21
CA ASN A 232 -13.39 -6.11 -10.94
C ASN A 232 -12.13 -6.95 -11.14
N LEU A 233 -10.99 -6.32 -11.45
CA LEU A 233 -9.73 -7.04 -11.62
C LEU A 233 -9.30 -7.73 -10.32
N ILE A 234 -9.36 -7.01 -9.19
CA ILE A 234 -9.00 -7.56 -7.88
C ILE A 234 -9.98 -8.69 -7.50
N LEU A 235 -11.29 -8.46 -7.66
CA LEU A 235 -12.33 -9.43 -7.34
C LEU A 235 -12.17 -10.71 -8.17
N ASN A 236 -12.03 -10.60 -9.49
CA ASN A 236 -11.91 -11.76 -10.39
C ASN A 236 -10.71 -12.65 -10.03
N LYS A 237 -9.58 -12.05 -9.63
CA LYS A 237 -8.41 -12.83 -9.19
C LYS A 237 -8.56 -13.43 -7.81
N TRP A 238 -9.21 -12.70 -6.91
CA TRP A 238 -9.56 -13.24 -5.60
C TRP A 238 -10.51 -14.43 -5.73
N GLU A 239 -11.50 -14.37 -6.63
CA GLU A 239 -12.48 -15.45 -6.82
C GLU A 239 -11.87 -16.78 -7.26
N VAL A 240 -10.79 -16.76 -8.03
CA VAL A 240 -10.09 -17.97 -8.50
C VAL A 240 -9.01 -18.46 -7.54
N ASN A 241 -8.73 -17.72 -6.46
CA ASN A 241 -7.77 -18.13 -5.43
C ASN A 241 -8.26 -19.41 -4.73
N LYS A 242 -7.46 -20.47 -4.80
CA LYS A 242 -7.85 -21.80 -4.29
C LYS A 242 -7.88 -21.90 -2.76
N THR A 243 -7.23 -20.97 -2.07
CA THR A 243 -7.18 -20.88 -0.60
C THR A 243 -8.22 -19.92 -0.02
N ARG A 244 -8.96 -19.20 -0.89
CA ARG A 244 -9.96 -18.18 -0.55
C ARG A 244 -10.93 -18.60 0.55
N ASP A 245 -11.42 -19.84 0.51
CA ASP A 245 -12.37 -20.38 1.51
C ASP A 245 -11.78 -20.54 2.94
N LEU A 246 -10.46 -20.44 3.09
CA LEU A 246 -9.72 -20.58 4.36
C LEU A 246 -8.92 -19.32 4.71
N ALA A 247 -8.94 -18.31 3.83
CA ALA A 247 -8.19 -17.07 3.91
C ALA A 247 -9.05 -15.95 4.48
N GLU A 248 -8.44 -14.85 4.92
CA GLU A 248 -9.14 -13.71 5.55
C GLU A 248 -8.97 -12.44 4.71
N ILE A 249 -10.00 -11.59 4.71
CA ILE A 249 -9.90 -10.21 4.22
C ILE A 249 -10.17 -9.18 5.34
N GLU A 250 -9.27 -8.23 5.54
CA GLU A 250 -9.38 -7.16 6.52
C GLU A 250 -9.62 -5.83 5.82
N ILE A 251 -10.67 -5.09 6.20
CA ILE A 251 -10.94 -3.74 5.71
C ILE A 251 -10.68 -2.74 6.82
N ILE A 252 -9.76 -1.81 6.58
CA ILE A 252 -9.42 -0.73 7.51
C ILE A 252 -10.03 0.56 7.00
N ASP A 253 -11.16 0.94 7.59
CA ASP A 253 -11.99 2.08 7.18
C ASP A 253 -12.71 2.68 8.40
N ILE A 254 -12.74 4.00 8.47
CA ILE A 254 -13.38 4.75 9.58
C ILE A 254 -14.90 4.91 9.40
N ARG A 255 -15.43 4.55 8.23
CA ARG A 255 -16.88 4.60 7.95
C ARG A 255 -17.64 3.57 8.79
N PRO A 256 -18.95 3.77 8.99
CA PRO A 256 -19.80 2.81 9.69
C PRO A 256 -19.69 1.41 9.10
N ARG A 257 -19.66 0.39 9.97
CA ARG A 257 -19.45 -1.00 9.58
C ARG A 257 -20.44 -1.45 8.51
N GLU A 258 -21.71 -1.11 8.65
CA GLU A 258 -22.77 -1.52 7.74
C GLU A 258 -22.55 -0.98 6.31
N GLU A 259 -22.01 0.24 6.19
CA GLU A 259 -21.66 0.85 4.89
C GLU A 259 -20.48 0.13 4.25
N VAL A 260 -19.44 -0.17 5.05
CA VAL A 260 -18.25 -0.89 4.60
C VAL A 260 -18.63 -2.32 4.18
N GLU A 261 -19.46 -3.01 4.96
CA GLU A 261 -19.95 -4.35 4.64
C GLU A 261 -20.73 -4.37 3.33
N ALA A 262 -21.66 -3.43 3.14
CA ALA A 262 -22.41 -3.31 1.90
C ALA A 262 -21.47 -3.11 0.70
N ASN A 263 -20.48 -2.23 0.84
CA ASN A 263 -19.53 -1.90 -0.22
C ASN A 263 -18.57 -3.05 -0.58
N TRP A 264 -18.20 -3.91 0.36
CA TRP A 264 -17.19 -4.95 0.17
C TRP A 264 -17.74 -6.38 0.15
N SER A 265 -19.05 -6.55 0.30
CA SER A 265 -19.75 -7.85 0.42
C SER A 265 -19.33 -8.91 -0.61
N GLU A 266 -19.09 -8.53 -1.88
CA GLU A 266 -18.68 -9.45 -2.95
C GLU A 266 -17.31 -10.12 -2.69
N PHE A 267 -16.43 -9.46 -1.93
CA PHE A 267 -15.11 -9.99 -1.59
C PHE A 267 -15.16 -11.00 -0.44
N PHE A 268 -16.17 -10.90 0.43
CA PHE A 268 -16.24 -11.67 1.66
C PHE A 268 -16.60 -13.12 1.42
N VAL A 269 -16.02 -14.00 2.24
CA VAL A 269 -16.29 -15.43 2.21
C VAL A 269 -16.86 -15.85 3.55
N ARG A 270 -18.18 -15.98 3.62
CA ARG A 270 -18.90 -16.34 4.86
C ARG A 270 -18.59 -15.34 5.99
N GLN A 271 -17.78 -15.75 6.97
CA GLN A 271 -17.39 -14.96 8.14
C GLN A 271 -15.87 -14.72 8.17
N HIS A 272 -15.16 -14.99 7.06
CA HIS A 272 -13.72 -14.76 6.93
C HIS A 272 -13.43 -13.33 6.50
N TYR A 273 -13.84 -12.37 7.33
CA TYR A 273 -13.50 -10.98 7.14
C TYR A 273 -13.46 -10.19 8.46
N GLY A 274 -12.55 -9.22 8.53
CA GLY A 274 -12.45 -8.23 9.60
C GLY A 274 -12.74 -6.82 9.08
N ILE A 275 -13.41 -6.00 9.89
CA ILE A 275 -13.57 -4.56 9.61
C ILE A 275 -13.12 -3.80 10.85
N PHE A 276 -12.17 -2.91 10.65
CA PHE A 276 -11.47 -2.20 11.71
C PHE A 276 -11.38 -0.71 11.38
N ASN A 277 -11.38 0.14 12.41
CA ASN A 277 -11.24 1.58 12.22
C ASN A 277 -9.77 2.03 12.22
N SER A 278 -8.85 1.13 12.53
CA SER A 278 -7.42 1.41 12.63
C SER A 278 -6.58 0.18 12.27
N ILE A 279 -5.44 0.43 11.62
CA ILE A 279 -4.53 -0.61 11.10
C ILE A 279 -3.85 -1.41 12.22
N ASP A 280 -3.75 -0.85 13.43
CA ASP A 280 -3.20 -1.52 14.61
C ASP A 280 -4.04 -2.73 15.06
N GLN A 281 -5.30 -2.81 14.63
CA GLN A 281 -6.18 -3.95 14.86
C GLN A 281 -6.01 -5.07 13.83
N SER A 282 -5.29 -4.83 12.73
CA SER A 282 -5.07 -5.83 11.68
C SER A 282 -4.15 -6.97 12.13
N LEU A 283 -4.30 -8.15 11.52
CA LEU A 283 -3.42 -9.30 11.76
C LEU A 283 -1.94 -8.97 11.55
N SER A 284 -1.61 -8.09 10.60
CA SER A 284 -0.22 -7.67 10.37
C SER A 284 0.38 -6.86 11.53
N PHE A 285 -0.43 -6.10 12.27
CA PHE A 285 0.02 -5.32 13.42
C PHE A 285 -0.10 -6.09 14.73
N MET A 286 -1.00 -7.07 14.81
CA MET A 286 -1.10 -7.99 15.95
C MET A 286 -0.01 -9.06 15.96
N TYR A 287 0.41 -9.52 14.78
CA TYR A 287 1.40 -10.57 14.59
C TYR A 287 2.46 -10.09 13.59
N VAL A 288 3.25 -9.12 14.02
CA VAL A 288 4.29 -8.48 13.20
C VAL A 288 5.18 -9.52 12.52
N ARG A 289 5.28 -9.45 11.18
CA ARG A 289 6.00 -10.38 10.28
C ARG A 289 5.48 -11.82 10.27
N ARG A 290 4.33 -12.10 10.90
CA ARG A 290 3.79 -13.46 11.15
C ARG A 290 2.29 -13.57 10.90
N SER A 291 1.65 -12.62 10.22
CA SER A 291 0.19 -12.58 10.07
C SER A 291 -0.38 -13.87 9.47
N CYS A 292 0.18 -14.35 8.35
CA CYS A 292 -0.29 -15.57 7.69
C CYS A 292 -0.06 -16.83 8.53
N GLU A 293 1.05 -16.90 9.26
CA GLU A 293 1.38 -18.00 10.17
C GLU A 293 0.44 -18.02 11.36
N ALA A 294 0.31 -16.91 12.07
CA ALA A 294 -0.53 -16.80 13.26
C ALA A 294 -1.98 -17.16 12.91
N PHE A 295 -2.49 -16.65 11.78
CA PHE A 295 -3.82 -16.99 11.29
C PHE A 295 -3.95 -18.48 10.95
N ALA A 296 -3.02 -19.06 10.19
CA ALA A 296 -3.06 -20.49 9.83
C ALA A 296 -2.94 -21.41 11.06
N MET A 297 -2.10 -21.06 12.02
CA MET A 297 -1.92 -21.83 13.25
C MET A 297 -3.17 -21.76 14.15
N ALA A 298 -3.84 -20.61 14.20
CA ALA A 298 -5.10 -20.46 14.91
C ALA A 298 -6.23 -21.26 14.24
N THR A 299 -6.42 -21.11 12.92
CA THR A 299 -7.59 -21.62 12.21
C THR A 299 -7.45 -23.07 11.72
N LEU A 300 -6.24 -23.50 11.34
CA LEU A 300 -6.01 -24.84 10.79
C LEU A 300 -5.38 -25.80 11.80
N GLN A 301 -4.61 -25.30 12.78
CA GLN A 301 -3.89 -26.13 13.75
C GLN A 301 -4.46 -26.06 15.18
N GLN A 302 -5.44 -25.19 15.43
CA GLN A 302 -6.02 -24.93 16.77
C GLN A 302 -4.95 -24.58 17.82
N ALA A 303 -3.87 -23.94 17.38
CA ALA A 303 -2.73 -23.57 18.20
C ALA A 303 -2.43 -22.07 18.02
N PRO A 304 -3.34 -21.17 18.49
CA PRO A 304 -3.18 -19.74 18.29
C PRO A 304 -1.90 -19.22 18.95
N TRP A 305 -1.22 -18.32 18.26
CA TRP A 305 -0.03 -17.66 18.77
C TRP A 305 -0.40 -16.49 19.69
N LYS A 306 0.54 -16.07 20.53
CA LYS A 306 0.39 -14.84 21.31
C LYS A 306 0.61 -13.63 20.41
N GLU A 307 -0.12 -12.56 20.67
CA GLU A 307 0.09 -11.29 19.97
C GLU A 307 1.52 -10.77 20.21
N ASN A 308 2.10 -10.19 19.15
CA ASN A 308 3.41 -9.57 19.14
C ASN A 308 3.33 -8.20 18.48
N ARG A 309 2.66 -7.26 19.18
CA ARG A 309 2.46 -5.88 18.73
C ARG A 309 3.75 -5.06 18.82
N TYR A 310 3.85 -4.04 17.98
CA TYR A 310 4.96 -3.09 18.03
C TYR A 310 5.10 -2.42 19.40
N PRO A 311 6.34 -2.14 19.85
CA PRO A 311 6.56 -1.25 20.98
C PRO A 311 6.16 0.18 20.61
N ILE A 312 5.82 0.99 21.61
CA ILE A 312 5.56 2.42 21.42
C ILE A 312 6.91 3.12 21.25
N SER A 313 7.33 3.36 20.01
CA SER A 313 8.48 4.21 19.70
C SER A 313 8.24 5.07 18.46
N ARG A 314 8.74 6.30 18.52
CA ARG A 314 8.77 7.25 17.40
C ARG A 314 10.10 7.21 16.65
N ILE A 315 11.03 6.34 17.04
CA ILE A 315 12.37 6.21 16.47
C ILE A 315 12.42 4.93 15.63
N PRO A 316 12.66 5.00 14.31
CA PRO A 316 12.71 3.81 13.45
C PRO A 316 13.72 2.75 13.91
N GLU A 317 14.88 3.18 14.43
CA GLU A 317 15.95 2.29 14.88
C GLU A 317 15.54 1.44 16.09
N ASP A 318 14.68 1.96 16.98
CA ASP A 318 14.13 1.16 18.09
C ASP A 318 13.27 0.01 17.56
N ILE A 319 12.51 0.25 16.48
CA ILE A 319 11.70 -0.77 15.82
C ILE A 319 12.61 -1.81 15.15
N HIS A 320 13.69 -1.38 14.48
CA HIS A 320 14.66 -2.31 13.87
C HIS A 320 15.33 -3.20 14.92
N GLU A 321 15.74 -2.65 16.06
CA GLU A 321 16.30 -3.43 17.17
C GLU A 321 15.27 -4.45 17.70
N TRP A 322 14.00 -4.04 17.84
CA TRP A 322 12.92 -4.92 18.28
C TRP A 322 12.59 -6.07 17.34
N LEU A 323 12.75 -5.86 16.03
CA LEU A 323 12.52 -6.90 15.03
C LEU A 323 13.62 -7.97 14.98
N ARG A 324 14.80 -7.71 15.55
CA ARG A 324 15.98 -8.56 15.40
C ARG A 324 15.71 -10.06 15.68
N PRO A 325 15.03 -10.45 16.78
CA PRO A 325 14.73 -11.87 17.02
C PRO A 325 13.86 -12.50 15.93
N LEU A 326 12.89 -11.76 15.38
CA LEU A 326 12.03 -12.24 14.30
C LEU A 326 12.81 -12.43 12.99
N LEU A 327 13.77 -11.55 12.72
CA LEU A 327 14.61 -11.65 11.53
C LEU A 327 15.58 -12.83 11.63
N GLU A 328 16.11 -13.11 12.84
CA GLU A 328 16.95 -14.28 13.09
C GLU A 328 16.18 -15.60 12.86
N GLU A 329 14.92 -15.68 13.29
CA GLU A 329 14.05 -16.84 12.99
C GLU A 329 13.79 -17.04 11.49
N GLU A 330 13.59 -15.93 10.76
CA GLU A 330 13.40 -15.97 9.31
C GLU A 330 14.64 -16.52 8.60
N ILE A 331 15.84 -16.09 9.03
CA ILE A 331 17.11 -16.59 8.51
C ILE A 331 17.30 -18.07 8.86
N ALA A 332 16.94 -18.47 10.09
CA ALA A 332 17.01 -19.86 10.53
C ALA A 332 15.98 -20.76 9.83
N GLY A 333 14.94 -20.19 9.22
CA GLY A 333 13.86 -20.92 8.57
C GLY A 333 12.99 -21.71 9.55
N GLN A 334 12.88 -21.24 10.81
CA GLN A 334 12.08 -21.88 11.84
C GLN A 334 11.44 -20.80 12.71
N LEU A 335 10.10 -20.74 12.72
CA LEU A 335 9.35 -19.73 13.47
C LEU A 335 8.88 -20.32 14.80
N THR A 336 9.12 -19.61 15.89
CA THR A 336 8.72 -20.08 17.22
C THR A 336 7.23 -19.80 17.48
N GLY A 337 6.78 -18.63 17.04
CA GLY A 337 5.50 -18.02 17.41
C GLY A 337 5.53 -17.27 18.73
N ASP A 338 6.72 -17.11 19.32
CA ASP A 338 6.91 -16.37 20.56
C ASP A 338 7.02 -14.87 20.27
N PRO A 339 6.43 -14.01 21.13
CA PRO A 339 6.55 -12.58 20.99
C PRO A 339 7.97 -12.10 21.33
N CYS A 340 8.38 -10.99 20.73
CA CYS A 340 9.59 -10.29 21.10
C CYS A 340 9.52 -9.82 22.56
N ARG A 341 10.65 -9.84 23.26
CA ARG A 341 10.73 -9.22 24.58
C ARG A 341 10.55 -7.70 24.42
N MET A 342 9.79 -7.10 25.33
CA MET A 342 9.66 -5.64 25.42
C MET A 342 11.07 -5.04 25.54
N ILE A 343 11.44 -4.18 24.58
CA ILE A 343 12.67 -3.41 24.68
C ILE A 343 12.37 -2.17 25.51
N ILE A 344 13.20 -1.95 26.53
CA ILE A 344 13.34 -0.64 27.15
C ILE A 344 13.94 0.29 26.09
N PRO A 345 13.23 1.34 25.65
CA PRO A 345 13.67 2.23 24.57
C PRO A 345 15.09 2.73 24.78
N VAL A 346 15.85 2.95 23.71
CA VAL A 346 17.23 3.45 23.80
C VAL A 346 17.28 4.83 24.49
N SER A 347 16.20 5.62 24.40
CA SER A 347 16.05 6.90 25.10
C SER A 347 16.10 6.79 26.63
N GLU A 348 15.76 5.62 27.20
CA GLU A 348 15.85 5.37 28.65
C GLU A 348 17.21 4.80 29.07
N ARG A 349 18.07 4.39 28.13
CA ARG A 349 19.43 3.89 28.43
C ARG A 349 20.45 5.01 28.67
N ILE A 350 20.11 6.27 28.39
CA ILE A 350 21.01 7.43 28.54
C ILE A 350 20.79 8.16 29.89
N GLN A 351 19.82 7.73 30.71
CA GLN A 351 19.58 8.27 32.06
C GLN A 351 20.09 7.36 33.20
N GLY A 352 20.87 6.32 32.88
CA GLY A 352 21.43 5.38 33.84
C GLY A 352 22.86 5.67 34.25
#